data_AF-A0A0H3DJE9-F1
#
_entry.id   AF-A0A0H3DJE9-F1
#
_cell.length_a   1.000
_cell.length_b   1.000
_cell.length_c   1.000
_cell.angle_alpha   90.00
_cell.angle_beta   90.00
_cell.angle_gamma   90.00
#
_symmetry.space_group_name_H-M   'P 1'
#
loop_
_entity.id
_entity.type
_entity.pdbx_description
1 polymer ?
#
loop_
_entity_poly.entity_id
_entity_poly.type
_entity_poly.pdbx_seq_one_letter_code
_entity_poly.pdbx_strand_id
1 'polypeptide(L)'
;MITGVRADLALTTAKAVHFERFAPPPMVAGAPFQLTLRRSGRVLKVPGDRTALDVLLAARPGTPYSCRQGFCGTCAVPTAGGGAMRLCVDRGTTVLDL
;
A
#
# COMPACT_ATOMS: atom_id res chain seq x y z
N MET A 1 13.34 -17.91 7.93
CA MET A 1 12.66 -16.68 7.45
C MET A 1 11.43 -16.41 8.32
N ILE A 2 11.05 -15.14 8.52
CA ILE A 2 9.97 -14.67 9.40
C ILE A 2 8.65 -15.46 9.31
N THR A 3 8.28 -15.90 8.10
CA THR A 3 7.09 -16.73 7.85
C THR A 3 7.19 -18.09 8.52
N GLY A 4 8.34 -18.75 8.44
CA GLY A 4 8.59 -20.05 9.09
C GLY A 4 8.56 -19.90 10.61
N VAL A 5 9.27 -18.92 11.17
CA VAL A 5 9.27 -18.66 12.62
C VAL A 5 7.86 -18.42 13.16
N ARG A 6 6.99 -17.74 12.39
CA ARG A 6 5.58 -17.55 12.76
C ARG A 6 4.76 -18.83 12.70
N ALA A 7 4.98 -19.67 11.68
CA ALA A 7 4.30 -20.95 11.54
C ALA A 7 4.70 -21.92 12.66
N ASP A 8 5.99 -21.93 13.00
CA ASP A 8 6.58 -22.84 13.98
C ASP A 8 6.35 -22.40 15.43
N LEU A 9 5.81 -21.19 15.69
CA LEU A 9 5.53 -20.69 17.05
C LEU A 9 4.70 -21.71 17.86
N ALA A 10 3.74 -22.35 17.22
CA ALA A 10 2.89 -23.38 17.83
C ALA A 10 3.65 -24.64 18.30
N LEU A 11 4.89 -24.84 17.82
CA LEU A 11 5.76 -25.95 18.20
C LEU A 11 6.69 -25.59 19.38
N THR A 12 6.55 -24.38 19.95
CA THR A 12 7.41 -23.87 21.02
C THR A 12 6.60 -23.55 22.27
N THR A 13 7.28 -23.26 23.38
CA THR A 13 6.66 -22.76 24.62
C THR A 13 6.51 -21.24 24.65
N ALA A 14 6.95 -20.53 23.60
CA ALA A 14 6.89 -19.07 23.55
C ALA A 14 5.45 -18.59 23.38
N LYS A 15 5.09 -17.53 24.11
CA LYS A 15 3.73 -16.95 24.06
C LYS A 15 3.49 -16.06 22.84
N ALA A 16 4.54 -15.42 22.32
CA ALA A 16 4.45 -14.48 21.21
C ALA A 16 5.77 -14.37 20.45
N VAL A 17 5.69 -13.96 19.19
CA VAL A 17 6.83 -13.55 18.37
C VAL A 17 6.57 -12.13 17.88
N HIS A 18 7.50 -11.23 18.18
CA HIS A 18 7.53 -9.86 17.65
C HIS A 18 8.42 -9.82 16.42
N PHE A 19 7.94 -9.16 15.37
CA PHE A 19 8.67 -9.12 14.11
C PHE A 19 8.32 -7.87 13.31
N GLU A 20 9.26 -7.41 12.50
CA GLU A 20 9.07 -6.32 11.54
C GLU A 20 9.49 -6.78 10.15
N ARG A 21 8.81 -6.25 9.13
CA ARG A 21 9.22 -6.42 7.74
C ARG A 21 10.01 -5.17 7.35
N PHE A 22 11.18 -5.37 6.77
CA PHE A 22 12.02 -4.28 6.23
C PHE A 22 11.91 -4.14 4.71
N ALA A 23 11.07 -4.96 4.07
CA ALA A 23 10.84 -4.91 2.64
C ALA A 23 9.34 -5.10 2.33
N PRO A 24 8.79 -4.32 1.36
CA PRO A 24 7.43 -4.52 0.91
C PRO A 24 7.29 -5.88 0.21
N PRO A 25 6.06 -6.43 0.13
CA PRO A 25 5.80 -7.61 -0.70
C PRO A 25 6.19 -7.31 -2.16
N PRO A 26 6.79 -8.27 -2.88
CA PRO A 26 7.14 -8.06 -4.29
C PRO A 26 5.87 -7.86 -5.12
N MET A 27 5.92 -6.91 -6.06
CA MET A 27 4.88 -6.77 -7.09
C MET A 27 5.12 -7.82 -8.16
N VAL A 28 4.33 -8.89 -8.16
CA VAL A 28 4.38 -9.96 -9.16
C VAL A 28 3.19 -9.82 -10.10
N ALA A 29 3.45 -9.65 -11.39
CA ALA A 29 2.43 -9.57 -12.44
C ALA A 29 1.30 -8.55 -12.17
N GLY A 30 1.64 -7.35 -11.68
CA GLY A 30 0.64 -6.32 -11.38
C GLY A 30 -0.11 -5.86 -12.64
N ALA A 31 -1.44 -5.81 -12.58
CA ALA A 31 -2.25 -5.20 -13.64
C ALA A 31 -2.18 -3.67 -13.55
N PRO A 32 -2.05 -2.94 -14.68
CA PRO A 32 -2.21 -1.50 -14.70
C PRO A 32 -3.60 -1.06 -14.24
N PHE A 33 -3.71 0.08 -13.57
CA PHE A 33 -4.97 0.65 -13.12
C PHE A 33 -4.93 2.19 -13.11
N GLN A 34 -6.05 2.83 -12.77
CA GLN A 34 -6.16 4.29 -12.77
C GLN A 34 -6.61 4.85 -11.42
N LEU A 35 -6.11 6.03 -11.08
CA LEU A 35 -6.54 6.80 -9.92
C LEU A 35 -7.08 8.14 -10.38
N THR A 36 -8.31 8.46 -10.00
CA THR A 36 -8.87 9.80 -10.24
C THR A 36 -8.78 10.61 -8.96
N LEU A 37 -8.18 11.80 -9.04
CA LEU A 37 -8.09 12.73 -7.91
C LEU A 37 -9.32 13.62 -7.88
N ARG A 38 -10.24 13.38 -6.95
CA ARG A 38 -11.57 14.00 -6.93
C ARG A 38 -11.53 15.53 -6.99
N ARG A 39 -10.63 16.19 -6.25
CA ARG A 39 -10.59 17.66 -6.20
C ARG A 39 -10.03 18.31 -7.46
N SER A 40 -9.15 17.63 -8.18
CA SER A 40 -8.48 18.18 -9.37
C SER A 40 -9.02 17.64 -10.69
N GLY A 41 -9.82 16.57 -10.67
CA GLY A 41 -10.25 15.83 -11.85
C GLY A 41 -9.15 15.06 -12.58
N ARG A 42 -7.89 15.15 -12.12
CA ARG A 42 -6.74 14.52 -12.78
C ARG A 42 -6.81 12.99 -12.66
N VAL A 43 -6.56 12.31 -13.77
CA VAL A 43 -6.44 10.85 -13.83
C VAL A 43 -4.96 10.46 -13.90
N LEU A 44 -4.52 9.62 -12.97
CA LEU A 44 -3.18 9.07 -12.91
C LEU A 44 -3.20 7.61 -13.38
N LYS A 45 -2.32 7.27 -14.33
CA LYS A 45 -2.14 5.87 -14.78
C LYS A 45 -1.06 5.21 -13.92
N VAL A 46 -1.42 4.13 -13.25
CA VAL A 46 -0.49 3.34 -12.43
C VAL A 46 -0.10 2.08 -13.21
N PRO A 47 1.17 1.94 -13.62
CA PRO A 47 1.61 0.73 -14.32
C PRO A 47 1.70 -0.47 -13.37
N GLY A 48 1.86 -1.65 -13.95
CA GLY A 48 1.91 -2.93 -13.22
C GLY A 48 3.05 -3.07 -12.22
N ASP A 49 4.15 -2.35 -12.49
CA ASP A 49 5.44 -2.42 -11.80
C ASP A 49 5.65 -1.30 -10.78
N ARG A 50 4.67 -0.40 -10.60
CA ARG A 50 4.75 0.70 -9.63
C ARG A 50 3.57 0.72 -8.67
N THR A 51 3.81 1.31 -7.50
CA THR A 51 2.78 1.53 -6.49
C THR A 51 1.94 2.77 -6.82
N ALA A 52 0.74 2.85 -6.26
CA ALA A 52 -0.07 4.07 -6.31
C ALA A 52 0.66 5.26 -5.66
N LEU A 53 1.41 5.01 -4.57
CA LEU A 53 2.22 6.02 -3.88
C LEU A 53 3.25 6.65 -4.81
N ASP A 54 4.02 5.85 -5.55
CA ASP A 54 5.08 6.37 -6.43
C ASP A 54 4.53 7.29 -7.51
N VAL A 55 3.42 6.88 -8.13
CA VAL A 55 2.74 7.67 -9.16
C VAL A 55 2.11 8.93 -8.56
N LEU A 56 1.54 8.83 -7.36
CA LEU A 56 0.93 9.98 -6.68
C LEU A 56 1.98 10.99 -6.22
N LEU A 57 3.14 10.56 -5.71
CA LEU A 57 4.22 11.46 -5.29
C LEU A 57 4.74 12.32 -6.44
N ALA A 58 4.81 11.77 -7.66
CA ALA A 58 5.16 12.54 -8.84
C ALA A 58 4.12 13.63 -9.17
N ALA A 59 2.85 13.43 -8.79
CA ALA A 59 1.78 14.40 -8.99
C ALA A 59 1.57 15.36 -7.79
N ARG A 60 1.84 14.87 -6.57
CA ARG A 60 1.60 15.51 -5.27
C ARG A 60 2.74 15.13 -4.30
N PRO A 61 3.88 15.84 -4.36
CA PRO A 61 5.05 15.52 -3.55
C PRO A 61 4.80 15.53 -2.03
N GLY A 62 3.80 16.28 -1.56
CA GLY A 62 3.42 16.37 -0.13
C GLY A 62 2.51 15.25 0.37
N THR A 63 2.28 14.19 -0.41
CA THR A 63 1.48 13.03 0.04
C THR A 63 2.11 12.39 1.28
N PRO A 64 1.39 12.22 2.40
CA PRO A 64 1.94 11.57 3.60
C PRO A 64 2.27 10.08 3.36
N TYR A 65 3.46 9.65 3.80
CA TYR A 65 3.86 8.24 3.84
C TYR A 65 4.99 8.05 4.87
N SER A 66 5.23 6.80 5.28
CA SER A 66 6.35 6.44 6.16
C SER A 66 6.95 5.09 5.76
N CYS A 67 6.33 3.97 6.17
CA CYS A 67 6.97 2.65 6.02
C CYS A 67 7.15 2.15 4.58
N ARG A 68 6.41 2.71 3.59
CA ARG A 68 6.34 2.24 2.20
C ARG A 68 5.94 0.76 2.00
N GLN A 69 5.39 0.14 3.05
CA GLN A 69 5.07 -1.29 3.12
C GLN A 69 3.60 -1.56 3.44
N GLY A 70 2.80 -0.52 3.68
CA GLY A 70 1.34 -0.63 3.88
C GLY A 70 0.88 -0.96 5.30
N PHE A 71 1.76 -1.19 6.28
CA PHE A 71 1.34 -1.54 7.65
C PHE A 71 1.22 -0.34 8.61
N CYS A 72 1.95 0.75 8.39
CA CYS A 72 1.93 1.91 9.32
C CYS A 72 0.67 2.78 9.23
N GLY A 73 -0.14 2.63 8.18
CA GLY A 73 -1.37 3.41 7.96
C GLY A 73 -1.19 4.84 7.45
N THR A 74 0.00 5.45 7.50
CA THR A 74 0.23 6.86 7.11
C THR A 74 -0.19 7.20 5.68
N CYS A 75 -0.06 6.25 4.74
CA CYS A 75 -0.40 6.46 3.33
C CYS A 75 -1.87 6.18 3.00
N ALA A 76 -2.75 6.01 4.00
CA ALA A 76 -4.15 5.73 3.77
C ALA A 76 -4.86 7.00 3.27
N VAL A 77 -5.59 6.86 2.17
CA VAL A 77 -6.33 7.96 1.54
C VAL A 77 -7.79 7.56 1.40
N PRO A 78 -8.76 8.39 1.85
CA PRO A 78 -10.18 8.09 1.67
C PRO A 78 -10.54 7.97 0.19
N THR A 79 -11.44 7.04 -0.14
CA THR A 79 -12.01 6.92 -1.48
C THR A 79 -13.40 7.55 -1.51
N ALA A 80 -13.83 8.01 -2.68
CA ALA A 80 -15.16 8.60 -2.84
C ALA A 80 -16.31 7.63 -2.50
N GLY A 81 -16.05 6.31 -2.50
CA GLY A 81 -17.01 5.26 -2.16
C GLY A 81 -17.08 4.92 -0.66
N GLY A 82 -16.48 5.74 0.23
CA GLY A 82 -16.55 5.53 1.68
C GLY A 82 -15.54 4.52 2.25
N GLY A 83 -14.56 4.08 1.45
CA GLY A 83 -13.43 3.27 1.90
C GLY A 83 -12.15 4.08 2.07
N ALA A 84 -11.03 3.38 2.26
CA ALA A 84 -9.70 3.97 2.22
C ALA A 84 -8.75 3.10 1.41
N MET A 85 -7.94 3.73 0.56
CA MET A 85 -6.88 3.10 -0.22
C MET A 85 -5.53 3.32 0.46
N ARG A 86 -4.81 2.25 0.77
CA ARG A 86 -3.40 2.27 1.19
C ARG A 86 -2.51 2.35 -0.04
N LEU A 87 -2.04 3.55 -0.38
CA LEU A 87 -1.27 3.82 -1.59
C LEU A 87 -0.01 2.95 -1.79
N CYS A 88 0.57 2.42 -0.71
CA CYS A 88 1.79 1.60 -0.79
C CYS A 88 1.52 0.19 -1.35
N VAL A 89 0.32 -0.36 -1.17
CA VAL A 89 0.07 -1.81 -1.36
C VAL A 89 -1.25 -2.12 -2.05
N ASP A 90 -2.26 -1.27 -1.92
CA ASP A 90 -3.56 -1.51 -2.54
C ASP A 90 -3.47 -1.24 -4.05
N ARG A 91 -4.14 -2.09 -4.83
CA ARG A 91 -4.27 -1.95 -6.29
C ARG A 91 -5.74 -2.01 -6.66
N GLY A 92 -6.14 -1.19 -7.62
CA GLY A 92 -7.52 -1.13 -8.11
C GLY A 92 -7.89 0.26 -8.59
N THR A 93 -8.69 0.33 -9.64
CA THR A 93 -9.16 1.61 -10.17
C THR A 93 -10.12 2.24 -9.19
N THR A 94 -9.84 3.47 -8.75
CA THR A 94 -10.70 4.16 -7.79
C THR A 94 -10.58 5.69 -7.87
N VAL A 95 -11.50 6.37 -7.21
CA VAL A 95 -11.49 7.82 -7.03
C VAL A 95 -11.01 8.14 -5.63
N LEU A 96 -9.85 8.81 -5.53
CA LEU A 96 -9.30 9.28 -4.26
C LEU A 96 -9.95 10.60 -3.88
N ASP A 97 -10.36 10.72 -2.62
CA ASP A 97 -10.90 11.95 -2.05
C ASP A 97 -9.79 12.94 -1.65
N LEU A 98 -8.99 13.32 -2.66
CA LEU A 98 -7.85 14.22 -2.54
C LEU A 98 -7.94 15.36 -3.54
#